data_AF-A0A9P9E7T6-F1
#
_entry.id   AF-A0A9P9E7T6-F1
#
_cell.length_a   1.000
_cell.length_b   1.000
_cell.length_c   1.000
_cell.angle_alpha   90.00
_cell.angle_beta   90.00
_cell.angle_gamma   90.00
#
_symmetry.space_group_name_H-M   'P 1'
#
loop_
_entity.id
_entity.type
_entity.pdbx_description
1 polymer ?
#
loop_
_entity_poly.entity_id
_entity_poly.type
_entity_poly.pdbx_seq_one_letter_code
_entity_poly.pdbx_strand_id
1 'polypeptide(L)'
;MASSALHRTGIFAAVLFMIIFPALASGADGSTGSGRIESGQCPADVESSMVYSPFKAYFYWPEFQGDIQKCWVAADCLLEAAGESRKQQFAAVALVMGLIPLTLKDIAWPERRIIHVTNKLYPPIEILVLALGLVPLETTDKRKTRAKSKESNLIATAGWRMTRMTRIFWIVVCLIVVLACYAGMSFMEIYSKRSALGCVFPVTVVAWYFVALLPASIHALFAALRRSRFQKADIQRAASRREQNKPLYSNVETGEMPEIDPERKKKIVSAVQGADEDWPVQLSWGVYYIAGTLIFTSIMAVTVIELVCWVGLGFAVTGSSKLLAFFLCMVFEETDTDWE
;
A
#
# COMPACT_ATOMS: atom_id res chain seq x y z
N MET A 1 -6.74 18.92 -26.73
CA MET A 1 -5.98 19.89 -25.91
C MET A 1 -6.23 19.78 -24.39
N ALA A 2 -7.29 19.11 -23.90
CA ALA A 2 -7.50 18.93 -22.45
C ALA A 2 -6.54 17.91 -21.76
N SER A 3 -5.85 17.05 -22.53
CA SER A 3 -4.98 16.01 -21.98
C SER A 3 -3.61 16.50 -21.48
N SER A 4 -3.17 17.71 -21.87
CA SER A 4 -1.88 18.28 -21.45
C SER A 4 -1.96 19.04 -20.13
N ALA A 5 -3.14 19.51 -19.73
CA ALA A 5 -3.35 20.25 -18.48
C ALA A 5 -3.31 19.33 -17.25
N LEU A 6 -3.88 18.13 -17.34
CA LEU A 6 -3.90 17.16 -16.23
C LEU A 6 -2.51 16.57 -15.91
N HIS A 7 -1.61 16.57 -16.90
CA HIS A 7 -0.26 16.00 -16.74
C HIS A 7 0.68 16.92 -15.94
N ARG A 8 0.41 18.23 -15.89
CA ARG A 8 1.24 19.20 -15.16
C ARG A 8 0.90 19.29 -13.67
N THR A 9 -0.36 19.08 -13.29
CA THR A 9 -0.80 19.19 -11.88
C THR A 9 -0.35 18.01 -11.02
N GLY A 10 -0.37 16.78 -11.54
CA GLY A 10 0.09 15.59 -10.80
C GLY A 10 1.60 15.55 -10.54
N ILE A 11 2.40 16.01 -11.51
CA ILE A 11 3.87 16.08 -11.35
C ILE A 11 4.23 17.15 -10.31
N PHE A 12 3.53 18.29 -10.29
CA PHE A 12 3.77 19.34 -9.31
C PHE A 12 3.51 18.89 -7.87
N ALA A 13 2.43 18.14 -7.61
CA ALA A 13 2.13 17.64 -6.27
C ALA A 13 3.17 16.63 -5.77
N ALA A 14 3.62 15.72 -6.64
CA ALA A 14 4.64 14.72 -6.29
C ALA A 14 6.02 15.36 -6.05
N VAL A 15 6.40 16.34 -6.87
CA VAL A 15 7.66 17.08 -6.70
C VAL A 15 7.61 17.96 -5.44
N LEU A 16 6.48 18.60 -5.15
CA LEU A 16 6.30 19.38 -3.93
C LEU A 16 6.44 18.49 -2.68
N PHE A 17 5.85 17.29 -2.68
CA PHE A 17 5.96 16.34 -1.57
C PHE A 17 7.41 15.82 -1.38
N MET A 18 8.13 15.57 -2.48
CA MET A 18 9.55 15.16 -2.42
C MET A 18 10.50 16.29 -2.00
N ILE A 19 10.12 17.56 -2.14
CA ILE A 19 10.91 18.70 -1.67
C ILE A 19 10.61 19.03 -0.19
N ILE A 20 9.36 18.82 0.26
CA ILE A 20 8.97 19.11 1.66
C ILE A 20 9.56 18.07 2.63
N PHE A 21 9.66 16.79 2.23
CA PHE A 21 10.14 15.73 3.13
C PHE A 21 11.61 15.91 3.58
N PRO A 22 12.58 16.25 2.70
CA PRO A 22 13.95 16.57 3.12
C PRO A 22 14.04 17.85 3.95
N ALA A 23 13.22 18.86 3.65
CA ALA A 23 13.21 20.13 4.38
C ALA A 23 12.74 19.98 5.84
N LEU A 24 11.88 19.00 6.12
CA LEU A 24 11.49 18.62 7.49
C LEU A 24 12.59 17.80 8.20
N ALA A 25 13.43 17.08 7.45
CA ALA A 25 14.53 16.28 8.00
C ALA A 25 15.80 17.11 8.31
N SER A 26 15.97 18.27 7.68
CA SER A 26 17.15 19.15 7.86
C SER A 26 17.19 19.94 9.18
N GLY A 27 16.27 19.69 10.13
CA GLY A 27 16.24 20.36 11.44
C GLY A 27 16.93 19.60 12.59
N ALA A 28 17.65 18.50 12.30
CA ALA A 28 18.31 17.68 13.32
C ALA A 28 19.76 18.14 13.59
N ASP A 29 19.94 19.36 14.11
CA ASP A 29 21.21 19.80 14.72
C ASP A 29 21.30 19.24 16.16
N GLY A 30 21.45 17.92 16.28
CA GLY A 30 21.65 17.23 17.55
C GLY A 30 23.05 16.63 17.59
N SER A 31 23.84 16.97 18.61
CA SER A 31 25.12 16.32 18.90
C SER A 31 24.91 14.83 19.20
N THR A 32 24.94 13.99 18.16
CA THR A 32 24.92 12.54 18.33
C THR A 32 26.25 12.09 18.91
N GLY A 33 26.23 11.49 20.11
CA GLY A 33 27.45 11.10 20.81
C GLY A 33 27.17 10.24 22.02
N SER A 34 28.08 9.30 22.31
CA SER A 34 28.10 8.50 23.54
C SER A 34 28.43 9.37 24.76
N GLY A 35 27.96 8.98 25.95
CA GLY A 35 28.24 9.68 27.21
C GLY A 35 27.16 10.67 27.62
N ARG A 36 25.91 10.51 27.15
CA ARG A 36 24.82 11.42 27.55
C ARG A 36 24.33 11.17 28.97
N ILE A 37 24.49 9.93 29.44
CA ILE A 37 24.27 9.59 30.85
C ILE A 37 25.31 10.32 31.72
N GLU A 38 26.59 10.29 31.31
CA GLU A 38 27.69 10.93 32.04
C GLU A 38 27.60 12.47 32.01
N SER A 39 27.04 13.05 30.93
CA SER A 39 26.82 14.50 30.81
C SER A 39 25.60 15.02 31.57
N GLY A 40 24.83 14.14 32.24
CA GLY A 40 23.64 14.51 33.00
C GLY A 40 22.43 14.87 32.12
N GLN A 41 22.46 14.54 30.83
CA GLN A 41 21.32 14.74 29.92
C GLN A 41 20.24 13.68 30.08
N CYS A 42 20.58 12.54 30.68
CA CYS A 42 19.68 11.43 30.94
C CYS A 42 19.38 11.30 32.44
N PRO A 43 18.12 11.00 32.83
CA PRO A 43 17.80 10.66 34.22
C PRO A 43 18.62 9.46 34.73
N ALA A 44 18.88 9.42 36.04
CA ALA A 44 19.70 8.35 36.64
C ALA A 44 19.02 6.96 36.62
N ASP A 45 17.69 6.91 36.49
CA ASP A 45 16.87 5.71 36.60
C ASP A 45 16.29 5.23 35.24
N VAL A 46 16.81 5.74 34.12
CA VAL A 46 16.32 5.48 32.74
C VAL A 46 16.15 4.00 32.43
N GLU A 47 17.07 3.15 32.87
CA GLU A 47 16.97 1.71 32.63
C GLU A 47 15.67 1.14 33.23
N SER A 48 15.41 1.44 34.50
CA SER A 48 14.23 0.93 35.21
C SER A 48 12.93 1.59 34.72
N SER A 49 12.96 2.88 34.44
CA SER A 49 11.76 3.67 34.16
C SER A 49 11.37 3.66 32.69
N MET A 50 12.34 3.66 31.76
CA MET A 50 12.11 3.79 30.31
C MET A 50 12.23 2.49 29.53
N VAL A 51 13.18 1.60 29.85
CA VAL A 51 13.48 0.41 29.02
C VAL A 51 12.34 -0.61 29.04
N TYR A 52 11.66 -0.75 30.19
CA TYR A 52 10.67 -1.78 30.45
C TYR A 52 9.21 -1.30 30.48
N SER A 53 8.93 0.00 30.37
CA SER A 53 7.55 0.47 30.37
C SER A 53 6.96 0.45 28.95
N PRO A 54 5.90 -0.33 28.67
CA PRO A 54 5.22 -0.28 27.39
C PRO A 54 4.29 0.94 27.32
N PHE A 55 4.02 1.46 26.12
CA PHE A 55 3.01 2.48 25.83
C PHE A 55 3.14 3.81 26.58
N LYS A 56 4.34 4.16 27.08
CA LYS A 56 4.59 5.47 27.71
C LYS A 56 5.31 6.40 26.73
N ALA A 57 4.64 7.37 26.13
CA ALA A 57 5.30 8.30 25.21
C ALA A 57 6.47 9.07 25.88
N TYR A 58 7.39 9.62 25.09
CA TYR A 58 8.56 10.37 25.62
C TYR A 58 8.16 11.58 26.48
N PHE A 59 7.02 12.21 26.19
CA PHE A 59 6.50 13.33 26.98
C PHE A 59 5.87 12.91 28.31
N TYR A 60 5.82 11.61 28.64
CA TYR A 60 5.41 11.14 29.96
C TYR A 60 6.41 11.55 31.05
N TRP A 61 7.70 11.64 30.71
CA TRP A 61 8.74 12.05 31.63
C TRP A 61 8.95 13.56 31.56
N PRO A 62 8.85 14.28 32.70
CA PRO A 62 8.98 15.73 32.74
C PRO A 62 10.26 16.27 32.08
N GLU A 63 11.36 15.52 32.15
CA GLU A 63 12.67 15.88 31.62
C GLU A 63 12.65 16.06 30.09
N PHE A 64 11.85 15.23 29.40
CA PHE A 64 11.76 15.22 27.94
C PHE A 64 10.59 16.04 27.38
N GLN A 65 9.83 16.75 28.23
CA GLN A 65 8.73 17.60 27.78
C GLN A 65 9.20 18.92 27.15
N GLY A 66 8.39 19.45 26.22
CA GLY A 66 8.49 20.83 25.73
C GLY A 66 9.23 21.07 24.41
N ASP A 67 10.01 20.09 23.91
CA ASP A 67 10.74 20.22 22.65
C ASP A 67 10.73 18.90 21.86
N ILE A 68 10.64 19.01 20.53
CA ILE A 68 10.77 17.89 19.58
C ILE A 68 12.18 17.30 19.66
N GLN A 69 13.22 18.11 19.86
CA GLN A 69 14.60 17.61 19.97
C GLN A 69 14.78 16.70 21.19
N LYS A 70 14.03 16.93 22.26
CA LYS A 70 14.06 16.08 23.45
C LYS A 70 13.52 14.67 23.19
N CYS A 71 12.72 14.46 22.14
CA CYS A 71 12.32 13.12 21.73
C CYS A 71 13.52 12.30 21.23
N TRP A 72 14.43 12.92 20.48
CA TRP A 72 15.68 12.30 20.07
C TRP A 72 16.59 12.03 21.27
N VAL A 73 16.70 12.99 22.19
CA VAL A 73 17.45 12.79 23.44
C VAL A 73 16.90 11.61 24.25
N ALA A 74 15.57 11.52 24.37
CA ALA A 74 14.91 10.42 25.07
C ALA A 74 15.20 9.06 24.40
N ALA A 75 15.26 9.00 23.06
CA ALA A 75 15.61 7.79 22.32
C ALA A 75 17.09 7.40 22.55
N ASP A 76 18.00 8.37 22.50
CA ASP A 76 19.44 8.15 22.72
C ASP A 76 19.72 7.67 24.15
N CYS A 77 19.21 8.36 25.16
CA CYS A 77 19.36 7.99 26.57
C CYS A 77 18.94 6.56 26.85
N LEU A 78 17.92 6.12 26.14
CA LEU A 78 17.26 4.84 26.30
C LEU A 78 17.97 3.70 25.58
N LEU A 79 18.58 4.00 24.43
CA LEU A 79 19.49 3.06 23.78
C LEU A 79 20.78 2.96 24.59
N GLU A 80 21.30 4.06 25.12
CA GLU A 80 22.51 4.08 25.92
C GLU A 80 22.34 3.30 27.23
N ALA A 81 21.24 3.53 27.95
CA ALA A 81 20.91 2.85 29.21
C ALA A 81 20.49 1.38 29.05
N ALA A 82 20.13 0.94 27.85
CA ALA A 82 19.76 -0.45 27.63
C ALA A 82 20.98 -1.37 27.69
N GLY A 83 20.88 -2.47 28.45
CA GLY A 83 21.88 -3.54 28.41
C GLY A 83 22.04 -4.14 27.01
N GLU A 84 23.20 -4.77 26.76
CA GLU A 84 23.57 -5.29 25.43
C GLU A 84 22.54 -6.28 24.86
N SER A 85 22.03 -7.19 25.69
CA SER A 85 20.97 -8.12 25.30
C SER A 85 19.70 -7.41 24.84
N ARG A 86 19.38 -6.25 25.43
CA ARG A 86 18.19 -5.47 25.10
C ARG A 86 18.40 -4.64 23.83
N LYS A 87 19.61 -4.13 23.59
CA LYS A 87 19.98 -3.51 22.31
C LYS A 87 19.81 -4.48 21.15
N GLN A 88 20.25 -5.73 21.32
CA GLN A 88 20.05 -6.79 20.33
C GLN A 88 18.56 -7.09 20.10
N GLN A 89 17.75 -7.11 21.16
CA GLN A 89 16.29 -7.24 21.02
C GLN A 89 15.68 -6.10 20.21
N PHE A 90 16.06 -4.84 20.46
CA PHE A 90 15.57 -3.70 19.67
C PHE A 90 15.96 -3.81 18.20
N ALA A 91 17.21 -4.22 17.91
CA ALA A 91 17.63 -4.47 16.52
C ALA A 91 16.79 -5.58 15.85
N ALA A 92 16.53 -6.68 16.56
CA ALA A 92 15.67 -7.76 16.05
C ALA A 92 14.22 -7.29 15.83
N VAL A 93 13.67 -6.50 16.75
CA VAL A 93 12.32 -5.94 16.64
C VAL A 93 12.23 -4.97 15.46
N ALA A 94 13.23 -4.12 15.24
CA ALA A 94 13.28 -3.23 14.08
C ALA A 94 13.24 -4.02 12.76
N LEU A 95 13.96 -5.15 12.68
CA LEU A 95 13.89 -6.05 11.52
C LEU A 95 12.48 -6.63 11.33
N VAL A 96 11.85 -7.12 12.40
CA VAL A 96 10.47 -7.63 12.32
C VAL A 96 9.51 -6.52 11.88
N MET A 97 9.61 -5.32 12.46
CA MET A 97 8.79 -4.17 12.08
C MET A 97 8.95 -3.83 10.59
N GLY A 98 10.17 -3.82 10.06
CA GLY A 98 10.44 -3.63 8.64
C GLY A 98 9.84 -4.72 7.74
N LEU A 99 9.76 -5.96 8.23
CA LEU A 99 9.16 -7.08 7.51
C LEU A 99 7.62 -7.06 7.53
N ILE A 100 6.97 -6.39 8.48
CA ILE A 100 5.50 -6.28 8.55
C ILE A 100 4.90 -5.76 7.23
N PRO A 101 5.27 -4.57 6.71
CA PRO A 101 4.66 -4.06 5.49
C PRO A 101 4.93 -4.96 4.29
N LEU A 102 6.09 -5.60 4.21
CA LEU A 102 6.43 -6.54 3.13
C LEU A 102 5.59 -7.82 3.22
N THR A 103 5.56 -8.46 4.38
CA THR A 103 4.87 -9.75 4.57
C THR A 103 3.35 -9.60 4.53
N LEU A 104 2.80 -8.56 5.14
CA LEU A 104 1.35 -8.40 5.20
C LEU A 104 0.77 -7.95 3.85
N LYS A 105 1.42 -6.98 3.19
CA LYS A 105 0.94 -6.51 1.89
C LYS A 105 1.05 -7.62 0.85
N ASP A 106 2.11 -8.43 0.91
CA ASP A 106 2.45 -9.36 -0.15
C ASP A 106 2.05 -10.83 0.07
N ILE A 107 2.06 -11.34 1.31
CA ILE A 107 1.93 -12.77 1.62
C ILE A 107 0.61 -13.10 2.32
N ALA A 108 0.09 -12.21 3.17
CA ALA A 108 -0.92 -12.57 4.17
C ALA A 108 -2.40 -12.69 3.70
N TRP A 109 -2.73 -12.56 2.41
CA TRP A 109 -4.13 -12.70 1.93
C TRP A 109 -4.20 -13.43 0.58
N PRO A 110 -5.14 -14.37 0.38
CA PRO A 110 -4.86 -15.59 -0.36
C PRO A 110 -4.70 -15.40 -1.88
N GLU A 111 -3.72 -16.16 -2.38
CA GLU A 111 -3.32 -16.58 -3.72
C GLU A 111 -3.32 -15.60 -4.89
N ARG A 112 -4.21 -14.60 -4.99
CA ARG A 112 -4.16 -13.58 -6.06
C ARG A 112 -4.73 -12.26 -5.57
N ARG A 113 -3.90 -11.20 -5.54
CA ARG A 113 -4.35 -9.80 -5.35
C ARG A 113 -5.26 -9.30 -6.49
N ILE A 114 -5.56 -10.16 -7.45
CA ILE A 114 -6.31 -9.86 -8.65
C ILE A 114 -7.79 -10.05 -8.36
N ILE A 115 -8.57 -9.02 -8.64
CA ILE A 115 -10.03 -9.10 -8.66
C ILE A 115 -10.51 -8.96 -10.10
N HIS A 116 -11.27 -9.94 -10.57
CA HIS A 116 -11.85 -9.88 -11.91
C HIS A 116 -13.07 -8.97 -11.89
N VAL A 117 -13.11 -8.04 -12.86
CA VAL A 117 -14.19 -7.07 -13.03
C VAL A 117 -14.64 -7.09 -14.49
N THR A 118 -15.95 -7.03 -14.74
CA THR A 118 -16.47 -7.11 -16.11
C THR A 118 -16.08 -5.89 -16.91
N ASN A 119 -16.32 -4.71 -16.34
CA ASN A 119 -16.10 -3.43 -16.97
C ASN A 119 -14.98 -2.66 -16.29
N LYS A 120 -14.45 -1.68 -17.04
CA LYS A 120 -13.44 -0.76 -16.52
C LYS A 120 -14.01 0.06 -15.37
N LEU A 121 -13.25 0.15 -14.28
CA LEU A 121 -13.59 1.03 -13.16
C LEU A 121 -13.31 2.49 -13.51
N TYR A 122 -14.05 3.39 -12.84
CA TYR A 122 -13.72 4.80 -12.88
C TYR A 122 -12.29 5.03 -12.37
N PRO A 123 -11.47 5.86 -13.04
CA PRO A 123 -10.08 6.09 -12.66
C PRO A 123 -9.82 6.36 -11.16
N PRO A 124 -10.60 7.21 -10.44
CA PRO A 124 -10.36 7.41 -9.01
C PRO A 124 -10.59 6.14 -8.18
N ILE A 125 -11.53 5.29 -8.56
CA ILE A 125 -11.80 4.02 -7.87
C ILE A 125 -10.72 3.00 -8.19
N GLU A 126 -10.26 2.93 -9.46
CA GLU A 126 -9.12 2.09 -9.85
C GLU A 126 -7.87 2.44 -9.04
N ILE A 127 -7.57 3.74 -8.89
CA ILE A 127 -6.46 4.24 -8.06
C ILE A 127 -6.65 3.85 -6.58
N LEU A 128 -7.84 4.05 -6.02
CA LEU A 128 -8.12 3.72 -4.63
C LEU A 128 -7.98 2.21 -4.37
N VAL A 129 -8.52 1.37 -5.24
CA VAL A 129 -8.41 -0.10 -5.16
C VAL A 129 -6.96 -0.55 -5.23
N LEU A 130 -6.16 0.04 -6.14
CA LEU A 130 -4.72 -0.22 -6.26
C LEU A 130 -3.95 0.19 -5.01
N ALA A 131 -4.28 1.34 -4.42
CA ALA A 131 -3.65 1.83 -3.19
C ALA A 131 -3.97 0.93 -1.98
N LEU A 132 -5.22 0.44 -1.89
CA LEU A 132 -5.68 -0.52 -0.89
C LEU A 132 -5.12 -1.94 -1.10
N GLY A 133 -4.39 -2.18 -2.20
CA GLY A 133 -3.61 -3.40 -2.41
C GLY A 133 -4.32 -4.50 -3.21
N LEU A 134 -5.37 -4.17 -3.97
CA LEU A 134 -5.97 -5.06 -4.98
C LEU A 134 -5.71 -4.55 -6.40
N VAL A 135 -5.65 -5.46 -7.36
CA VAL A 135 -5.45 -5.17 -8.78
C VAL A 135 -6.71 -5.57 -9.55
N PRO A 136 -7.52 -4.62 -10.03
CA PRO A 136 -8.68 -4.94 -10.85
C PRO A 136 -8.22 -5.39 -12.23
N LEU A 137 -8.71 -6.56 -12.68
CA LEU A 137 -8.42 -7.12 -13.99
C LEU A 137 -9.70 -7.26 -14.81
N GLU A 138 -9.75 -6.51 -15.90
CA GLU A 138 -10.88 -6.51 -16.83
C GLU A 138 -10.96 -7.84 -17.59
N THR A 139 -12.14 -8.46 -17.57
CA THR A 139 -12.44 -9.72 -18.29
C THR A 139 -13.34 -9.51 -19.50
N THR A 140 -14.01 -8.36 -19.64
CA THR A 140 -14.97 -7.98 -20.71
C THR A 140 -16.23 -8.85 -20.82
N ASP A 141 -16.20 -10.09 -20.32
CA ASP A 141 -17.33 -11.03 -20.33
C ASP A 141 -17.75 -11.40 -18.89
N LYS A 142 -19.01 -11.11 -18.55
CA LYS A 142 -19.64 -11.42 -17.27
C LYS A 142 -19.52 -12.89 -16.87
N ARG A 143 -19.72 -13.83 -17.82
CA ARG A 143 -19.68 -15.27 -17.53
C ARG A 143 -18.27 -15.68 -17.11
N LYS A 144 -17.26 -15.15 -17.82
CA LYS A 144 -15.84 -15.34 -17.51
C LYS A 144 -15.45 -14.69 -16.19
N THR A 145 -15.92 -13.46 -15.91
CA THR A 145 -15.70 -12.78 -14.63
C THR A 145 -16.22 -13.64 -13.48
N ARG A 146 -17.47 -14.11 -13.59
CA ARG A 146 -18.13 -14.90 -12.55
C ARG A 146 -17.47 -16.26 -12.35
N ALA A 147 -17.09 -16.95 -13.43
CA ALA A 147 -16.38 -18.22 -13.35
C ALA A 147 -15.03 -18.06 -12.62
N LYS A 148 -14.19 -17.11 -13.05
CA LYS A 148 -12.89 -16.86 -12.42
C LYS A 148 -12.99 -16.35 -10.99
N SER A 149 -14.04 -15.59 -10.68
CA SER A 149 -14.30 -15.10 -9.34
C SER A 149 -14.77 -16.21 -8.38
N LYS A 150 -15.54 -17.19 -8.87
CA LYS A 150 -15.92 -18.37 -8.08
C LYS A 150 -14.75 -19.29 -7.79
N GLU A 151 -13.84 -19.44 -8.75
CA GLU A 151 -12.64 -20.26 -8.59
C GLU A 151 -11.66 -19.69 -7.56
N SER A 152 -11.62 -18.37 -7.38
CA SER A 152 -10.60 -17.74 -6.55
C SER A 152 -10.95 -17.60 -5.07
N ASN A 153 -12.23 -17.44 -4.69
CA ASN A 153 -12.58 -17.20 -3.27
C ASN A 153 -14.06 -17.45 -2.90
N LEU A 154 -14.29 -18.00 -1.70
CA LEU A 154 -15.61 -18.09 -1.06
C LEU A 154 -16.22 -16.71 -0.80
N ILE A 155 -15.40 -15.74 -0.37
CA ILE A 155 -15.85 -14.36 -0.11
C ILE A 155 -16.38 -13.73 -1.41
N ALA A 156 -15.72 -14.00 -2.53
CA ALA A 156 -16.17 -13.54 -3.83
C ALA A 156 -17.54 -14.14 -4.16
N THR A 157 -17.69 -15.45 -4.03
CA THR A 157 -18.97 -16.14 -4.23
C THR A 157 -20.11 -15.56 -3.38
N ALA A 158 -19.83 -15.22 -2.11
CA ALA A 158 -20.79 -14.56 -1.24
C ALA A 158 -21.11 -13.13 -1.72
N GLY A 159 -20.09 -12.34 -2.05
CA GLY A 159 -20.24 -10.96 -2.54
C GLY A 159 -21.10 -10.86 -3.81
N TRP A 160 -20.99 -11.83 -4.73
CA TRP A 160 -21.81 -11.89 -5.95
C TRP A 160 -23.30 -12.16 -5.70
N ARG A 161 -23.65 -12.74 -4.55
CA ARG A 161 -25.06 -12.97 -4.16
C ARG A 161 -25.66 -11.79 -3.41
N MET A 162 -24.86 -10.80 -3.02
CA MET A 162 -25.31 -9.67 -2.22
C MET A 162 -26.02 -8.61 -3.07
N THR A 163 -27.11 -8.06 -2.52
CA THR A 163 -27.77 -6.90 -3.12
C THR A 163 -26.84 -5.69 -3.13
N ARG A 164 -27.12 -4.70 -3.98
CA ARG A 164 -26.34 -3.45 -4.04
C ARG A 164 -26.33 -2.71 -2.71
N MET A 165 -27.46 -2.67 -1.99
CA MET A 165 -27.55 -2.01 -0.68
C MET A 165 -26.69 -2.72 0.37
N THR A 166 -26.69 -4.07 0.37
CA THR A 166 -25.82 -4.84 1.26
C THR A 166 -24.34 -4.59 0.95
N ARG A 167 -23.95 -4.48 -0.32
CA ARG A 167 -22.57 -4.11 -0.70
C ARG A 167 -22.18 -2.72 -0.19
N ILE A 168 -23.06 -1.72 -0.36
CA ILE A 168 -22.83 -0.36 0.15
C ILE A 168 -22.68 -0.37 1.68
N PHE A 169 -23.54 -1.10 2.38
CA PHE A 169 -23.43 -1.26 3.83
C PHE A 169 -22.06 -1.82 4.25
N TRP A 170 -21.58 -2.89 3.59
CA TRP A 170 -20.25 -3.44 3.86
C TRP A 170 -19.10 -2.49 3.53
N ILE A 171 -19.23 -1.66 2.48
CA ILE A 171 -18.25 -0.59 2.20
C ILE A 171 -18.16 0.37 3.39
N VAL A 172 -19.30 0.83 3.92
CA VAL A 172 -19.33 1.76 5.07
C VAL A 172 -18.73 1.10 6.30
N VAL A 173 -19.07 -0.16 6.59
CA VAL A 173 -18.51 -0.91 7.73
C VAL A 173 -16.99 -1.08 7.57
N CYS A 174 -16.51 -1.53 6.40
CA CYS A 174 -15.08 -1.68 6.15
C CYS A 174 -14.34 -0.34 6.24
N LEU A 175 -14.95 0.75 5.76
CA LEU A 175 -14.37 2.08 5.87
C LEU A 175 -14.22 2.50 7.34
N ILE A 176 -15.25 2.30 8.17
CA ILE A 176 -15.19 2.59 9.62
C ILE A 176 -14.07 1.75 10.27
N VAL A 177 -13.97 0.46 9.93
CA VAL A 177 -12.93 -0.42 10.47
C VAL A 177 -11.53 0.03 10.04
N VAL A 178 -11.32 0.40 8.77
CA VAL A 178 -10.05 0.93 8.26
C VAL A 178 -9.67 2.21 9.01
N LEU A 179 -10.62 3.14 9.19
CA LEU A 179 -10.39 4.38 9.92
C LEU A 179 -10.07 4.13 11.39
N ALA A 180 -10.75 3.19 12.04
CA ALA A 180 -10.45 2.78 13.42
C ALA A 180 -9.05 2.16 13.53
N CYS A 181 -8.66 1.35 12.55
CA CYS A 181 -7.33 0.75 12.49
C CYS A 181 -6.23 1.80 12.23
N TYR A 182 -6.48 2.80 11.38
CA TYR A 182 -5.60 3.94 11.19
C TYR A 182 -5.48 4.78 12.46
N ALA A 183 -6.59 5.06 13.16
CA ALA A 183 -6.55 5.71 14.46
C ALA A 183 -5.74 4.91 15.48
N GLY A 184 -5.91 3.58 15.50
CA GLY A 184 -5.12 2.67 16.32
C GLY A 184 -3.62 2.74 16.00
N MET A 185 -3.22 2.76 14.72
CA MET A 185 -1.82 2.95 14.33
C MET A 185 -1.29 4.32 14.74
N SER A 186 -2.05 5.40 14.57
CA SER A 186 -1.65 6.73 15.06
C SER A 186 -1.43 6.73 16.56
N PHE A 187 -2.35 6.11 17.32
CA PHE A 187 -2.22 6.02 18.77
C PHE A 187 -0.99 5.19 19.16
N MET A 188 -0.78 4.05 18.49
CA MET A 188 0.43 3.26 18.68
C MET A 188 1.69 4.05 18.34
N GLU A 189 1.71 4.87 17.30
CA GLU A 189 2.89 5.67 16.96
C GLU A 189 3.17 6.78 17.97
N ILE A 190 2.13 7.46 18.47
CA ILE A 190 2.24 8.51 19.49
C ILE A 190 2.73 7.92 20.84
N TYR A 191 2.21 6.75 21.22
CA TYR A 191 2.49 6.14 22.53
C TYR A 191 3.60 5.09 22.51
N SER A 192 3.96 4.56 21.34
CA SER A 192 5.17 3.78 21.16
C SER A 192 6.34 4.73 21.26
N LYS A 193 7.08 4.59 22.35
CA LYS A 193 8.38 5.22 22.49
C LYS A 193 9.19 4.95 21.22
N ARG A 194 9.95 5.94 20.76
CA ARG A 194 11.09 5.71 19.86
C ARG A 194 10.75 5.37 18.40
N SER A 195 9.70 5.95 17.82
CA SER A 195 9.76 6.21 16.37
C SER A 195 10.71 7.39 16.17
N ALA A 196 11.93 7.11 15.68
CA ALA A 196 12.91 8.14 15.35
C ALA A 196 12.26 9.22 14.47
N LEU A 197 11.49 8.81 13.45
CA LEU A 197 10.74 9.72 12.59
C LEU A 197 9.50 10.33 13.28
N GLY A 198 8.90 9.61 14.23
CA GLY A 198 7.73 10.04 15.00
C GLY A 198 7.99 11.24 15.92
N CYS A 199 9.26 11.52 16.25
CA CYS A 199 9.64 12.72 16.98
C CYS A 199 9.24 14.00 16.21
N VAL A 200 9.44 14.03 14.89
CA VAL A 200 9.06 15.17 14.05
C VAL A 200 7.58 15.11 13.70
N PHE A 201 7.04 13.91 13.44
CA PHE A 201 5.68 13.73 12.97
C PHE A 201 5.07 12.40 13.47
N PRO A 202 4.27 12.40 14.55
CA PRO A 202 3.84 11.18 15.25
C PRO A 202 2.63 10.47 14.59
N VAL A 203 2.53 10.53 13.27
CA VAL A 203 1.56 9.79 12.44
C VAL A 203 2.18 9.42 11.08
N THR A 204 3.51 9.23 11.05
CA THR A 204 4.28 8.96 9.83
C THR A 204 3.82 7.65 9.19
N VAL A 205 3.51 6.61 9.97
CA VAL A 205 3.04 5.32 9.45
C VAL A 205 1.72 5.49 8.71
N VAL A 206 0.76 6.19 9.33
CA VAL A 206 -0.56 6.42 8.73
C VAL A 206 -0.45 7.31 7.49
N ALA A 207 0.36 8.35 7.53
CA ALA A 207 0.65 9.17 6.36
C ALA A 207 1.25 8.36 5.21
N TRP A 208 2.09 7.36 5.52
CA TRP A 208 2.67 6.47 4.51
C TRP A 208 1.61 5.64 3.76
N TYR A 209 0.52 5.26 4.42
CA TYR A 209 -0.60 4.60 3.73
C TYR A 209 -1.26 5.52 2.70
N PHE A 210 -1.34 6.83 2.96
CA PHE A 210 -1.83 7.80 1.97
C PHE A 210 -0.85 8.02 0.82
N VAL A 211 0.47 7.95 1.08
CA VAL A 211 1.50 8.03 0.02
C VAL A 211 1.33 6.90 -1.01
N ALA A 212 0.71 5.77 -0.65
CA ALA A 212 0.40 4.68 -1.59
C ALA A 212 -0.49 5.10 -2.77
N LEU A 213 -1.24 6.20 -2.64
CA LEU A 213 -2.03 6.76 -3.75
C LEU A 213 -1.14 7.22 -4.91
N LEU A 214 0.11 7.61 -4.65
CA LEU A 214 1.05 8.05 -5.68
C LEU A 214 1.45 6.91 -6.64
N PRO A 215 2.07 5.79 -6.19
CA PRO A 215 2.37 4.68 -7.08
C PRO A 215 1.11 4.05 -7.70
N ALA A 216 -0.03 4.06 -6.98
CA ALA A 216 -1.31 3.64 -7.54
C ALA A 216 -1.78 4.53 -8.71
N SER A 217 -1.60 5.85 -8.59
CA SER A 217 -1.91 6.80 -9.66
C SER A 217 -1.02 6.61 -10.88
N ILE A 218 0.29 6.41 -10.67
CA ILE A 218 1.26 6.11 -11.74
C ILE A 218 0.85 4.81 -12.43
N HIS A 219 0.54 3.76 -11.66
CA HIS A 219 0.08 2.48 -12.19
C HIS A 219 -1.18 2.66 -13.05
N ALA A 220 -2.24 3.28 -12.53
CA ALA A 220 -3.48 3.48 -13.27
C ALA A 220 -3.27 4.30 -14.55
N LEU A 221 -2.41 5.33 -14.51
CA LEU A 221 -2.08 6.16 -15.67
C LEU A 221 -1.37 5.34 -16.76
N PHE A 222 -0.35 4.57 -16.40
CA PHE A 222 0.39 3.73 -17.35
C PHE A 222 -0.49 2.61 -17.91
N ALA A 223 -1.35 2.01 -17.08
CA ALA A 223 -2.35 1.05 -17.54
C ALA A 223 -3.30 1.69 -18.56
N ALA A 224 -3.81 2.90 -18.30
CA ALA A 224 -4.67 3.63 -19.23
C ALA A 224 -3.95 3.98 -20.55
N LEU A 225 -2.70 4.43 -20.48
CA LEU A 225 -1.88 4.73 -21.66
C LEU A 225 -1.66 3.48 -22.51
N ARG A 226 -1.33 2.34 -21.88
CA ARG A 226 -1.14 1.06 -22.55
C ARG A 226 -2.42 0.61 -23.25
N ARG A 227 -3.56 0.65 -22.57
CA ARG A 227 -4.87 0.33 -23.15
C ARG A 227 -5.17 1.21 -24.38
N SER A 228 -4.88 2.52 -24.30
CA SER A 228 -5.09 3.44 -25.43
C SER A 228 -4.21 3.12 -26.66
N ARG A 229 -2.99 2.62 -26.44
CA ARG A 229 -2.08 2.21 -27.52
C ARG A 229 -2.57 0.93 -28.20
N PHE A 230 -3.01 -0.06 -27.42
CA PHE A 230 -3.56 -1.31 -27.97
C PHE A 230 -4.85 -1.06 -28.77
N GLN A 231 -5.78 -0.26 -28.24
CA GLN A 231 -6.99 0.11 -28.99
C GLN A 231 -6.67 0.77 -30.33
N LYS A 232 -5.70 1.70 -30.37
CA LYS A 232 -5.26 2.32 -31.64
C LYS A 232 -4.63 1.30 -32.59
N ALA A 233 -3.80 0.40 -32.08
CA ALA A 233 -3.16 -0.65 -32.90
C ALA A 233 -4.19 -1.64 -33.47
N ASP A 234 -5.22 -2.00 -32.69
CA ASP A 234 -6.28 -2.90 -33.15
C ASP A 234 -7.18 -2.23 -34.19
N ILE A 235 -7.52 -0.95 -34.01
CA ILE A 235 -8.23 -0.16 -35.02
C ILE A 235 -7.42 -0.07 -36.32
N GLN A 236 -6.11 0.20 -36.23
CA GLN A 236 -5.22 0.24 -37.40
C GLN A 236 -5.17 -1.11 -38.11
N ARG A 237 -5.04 -2.22 -37.37
CA ARG A 237 -5.06 -3.58 -37.95
C ARG A 237 -6.39 -3.91 -38.61
N ALA A 238 -7.51 -3.51 -38.00
CA ALA A 238 -8.83 -3.69 -38.58
C ALA A 238 -9.02 -2.86 -39.87
N ALA A 239 -8.52 -1.62 -39.89
CA ALA A 239 -8.52 -0.77 -41.08
C ALA A 239 -7.67 -1.39 -42.21
N SER A 240 -6.44 -1.84 -41.92
CA SER A 240 -5.58 -2.50 -42.92
C SER A 240 -6.19 -3.80 -43.46
N ARG A 241 -6.85 -4.61 -42.62
CA ARG A 241 -7.60 -5.81 -43.08
C ARG A 241 -8.74 -5.44 -44.01
N ARG A 242 -9.44 -4.33 -43.75
CA ARG A 242 -10.53 -3.86 -44.61
C ARG A 242 -10.04 -3.38 -45.98
N GLU A 243 -8.85 -2.78 -46.04
CA GLU A 243 -8.22 -2.40 -47.32
C GLU A 243 -7.73 -3.62 -48.11
N GLN A 244 -7.14 -4.62 -47.45
CA GLN A 244 -6.72 -5.86 -48.11
C GLN A 244 -7.89 -6.74 -48.57
N ASN A 245 -9.03 -6.74 -47.86
CA ASN A 245 -10.23 -7.46 -48.25
C ASN A 245 -11.08 -6.73 -49.31
N LYS A 246 -10.53 -5.74 -50.04
CA LYS A 246 -11.13 -5.35 -51.32
C LYS A 246 -11.11 -6.58 -52.24
N PRO A 247 -12.25 -6.98 -52.84
CA PRO A 247 -12.40 -8.29 -53.45
C PRO A 247 -11.52 -8.40 -54.70
N LEU A 248 -10.32 -8.94 -54.52
CA LEU A 248 -9.63 -9.65 -55.59
C LEU A 248 -10.00 -11.11 -55.42
N TYR A 249 -10.84 -11.62 -56.33
CA TYR A 249 -11.22 -13.02 -56.45
C TYR A 249 -9.98 -13.92 -56.28
N SER A 250 -9.85 -14.56 -55.14
CA SER A 250 -8.75 -15.50 -54.87
C SER A 250 -9.16 -16.43 -53.74
N ASN A 251 -9.58 -17.64 -54.13
CA ASN A 251 -9.83 -18.77 -53.26
C ASN A 251 -8.56 -19.06 -52.44
N VAL A 252 -8.56 -18.74 -51.15
CA VAL A 252 -7.49 -19.17 -50.24
C VAL A 252 -8.14 -19.76 -49.00
N GLU A 253 -7.86 -21.05 -48.81
CA GLU A 253 -8.30 -21.88 -47.69
C GLU A 253 -7.96 -21.23 -46.35
N THR A 254 -8.94 -21.27 -45.46
CA THR A 254 -8.92 -20.67 -44.14
C THR A 254 -8.04 -21.50 -43.22
N GLY A 255 -6.74 -21.21 -43.19
CA GLY A 255 -5.84 -21.71 -42.16
C GLY A 255 -6.16 -21.05 -40.81
N GLU A 256 -6.69 -21.83 -39.86
CA GLU A 256 -6.84 -21.42 -38.46
C GLU A 256 -5.51 -20.89 -37.91
N MET A 257 -5.48 -19.59 -37.63
CA MET A 257 -4.36 -18.98 -36.91
C MET A 257 -4.40 -19.52 -35.47
N PRO A 258 -3.28 -20.06 -34.94
CA PRO A 258 -3.26 -20.55 -33.57
C PRO A 258 -3.55 -19.38 -32.64
N GLU A 259 -4.68 -19.48 -31.92
CA GLU A 259 -5.05 -18.59 -30.83
C GLU A 259 -3.92 -18.66 -29.79
N ILE A 260 -3.03 -17.66 -29.80
CA ILE A 260 -1.97 -17.55 -28.81
C ILE A 260 -2.67 -17.30 -27.48
N ASP A 261 -2.87 -18.39 -26.74
CA ASP A 261 -3.58 -18.43 -25.48
C ASP A 261 -3.03 -17.33 -24.54
N PRO A 262 -3.77 -16.23 -24.31
CA PRO A 262 -3.35 -15.17 -23.41
C PRO A 262 -3.27 -15.66 -21.96
N GLU A 263 -3.72 -16.88 -21.66
CA GLU A 263 -3.60 -17.50 -20.34
C GLU A 263 -2.20 -18.04 -20.05
N ARG A 264 -1.41 -18.43 -21.06
CA ARG A 264 -0.03 -18.90 -20.83
C ARG A 264 0.91 -17.77 -20.38
N LYS A 265 0.66 -16.52 -20.80
CA LYS A 265 1.35 -15.32 -20.28
C LYS A 265 0.82 -14.87 -18.90
N LYS A 266 -0.42 -15.23 -18.53
CA LYS A 266 -1.03 -14.90 -17.23
C LYS A 266 -0.60 -15.82 -16.09
N LYS A 267 0.08 -16.94 -16.37
CA LYS A 267 0.48 -17.91 -15.33
C LYS A 267 1.72 -17.49 -14.53
N ILE A 268 2.40 -16.41 -14.94
CA ILE A 268 3.50 -15.80 -14.18
C ILE A 268 3.02 -14.41 -13.73
N VAL A 269 1.90 -14.32 -13.02
CA VAL A 269 1.63 -13.10 -12.26
C VAL A 269 2.58 -13.16 -11.08
N SER A 270 3.62 -12.35 -11.15
CA SER A 270 4.60 -12.26 -10.06
C SER A 270 3.90 -11.90 -8.74
N ALA A 271 4.39 -12.46 -7.64
CA ALA A 271 3.89 -12.18 -6.30
C ALA A 271 4.01 -10.70 -5.91
N VAL A 272 4.84 -9.92 -6.64
CA VAL A 272 5.11 -8.49 -6.39
C VAL A 272 4.19 -7.60 -7.23
N GLN A 273 3.53 -6.63 -6.58
CA GLN A 273 2.66 -5.67 -7.26
C GLN A 273 3.46 -4.86 -8.29
N GLY A 274 3.14 -5.05 -9.57
CA GLY A 274 3.75 -4.33 -10.69
C GLY A 274 4.94 -5.02 -11.35
N ALA A 275 5.36 -6.22 -10.93
CA ALA A 275 6.56 -6.86 -11.50
C ALA A 275 6.45 -7.23 -13.01
N ASP A 276 5.25 -7.32 -13.55
CA ASP A 276 5.02 -7.49 -15.00
C ASP A 276 4.62 -6.17 -15.70
N GLU A 277 4.70 -5.04 -14.99
CA GLU A 277 4.38 -3.71 -15.49
C GLU A 277 5.60 -2.98 -16.05
N ASP A 278 5.38 -1.84 -16.70
CA ASP A 278 6.47 -0.99 -17.21
C ASP A 278 7.41 -0.55 -16.08
N TRP A 279 8.70 -0.39 -16.39
CA TRP A 279 9.74 -0.03 -15.42
C TRP A 279 9.40 1.17 -14.50
N PRO A 280 8.66 2.23 -14.92
CA PRO A 280 8.33 3.33 -14.01
C PRO A 280 7.36 2.91 -12.91
N VAL A 281 6.43 2.00 -13.22
CA VAL A 281 5.48 1.45 -12.26
C VAL A 281 6.23 0.61 -11.23
N GLN A 282 7.10 -0.30 -11.69
CA GLN A 282 7.98 -1.10 -10.83
C GLN A 282 8.83 -0.23 -9.92
N LEU A 283 9.48 0.79 -10.46
CA LEU A 283 10.32 1.71 -9.69
C LEU A 283 9.50 2.45 -8.63
N SER A 284 8.30 2.93 -8.97
CA SER A 284 7.44 3.66 -8.03
C SER A 284 6.99 2.79 -6.84
N TRP A 285 6.60 1.53 -7.10
CA TRP A 285 6.26 0.58 -6.04
C TRP A 285 7.51 0.15 -5.25
N GLY A 286 8.64 -0.07 -5.92
CA GLY A 286 9.91 -0.39 -5.27
C GLY A 286 10.36 0.67 -4.28
N VAL A 287 10.32 1.96 -4.67
CA VAL A 287 10.60 3.09 -3.77
C VAL A 287 9.61 3.11 -2.60
N TYR A 288 8.32 2.89 -2.87
CA TYR A 288 7.29 2.83 -1.83
C TYR A 288 7.54 1.69 -0.80
N TYR A 289 7.98 0.52 -1.25
CA TYR A 289 8.27 -0.58 -0.33
C TYR A 289 9.55 -0.37 0.46
N ILE A 290 10.62 0.13 -0.17
CA ILE A 290 11.90 0.42 0.49
C ILE A 290 11.71 1.50 1.56
N ALA A 291 11.10 2.64 1.20
CA ALA A 291 10.87 3.72 2.15
C ALA A 291 9.87 3.33 3.25
N GLY A 292 8.84 2.53 2.93
CA GLY A 292 7.94 1.97 3.94
C GLY A 292 8.67 1.06 4.94
N THR A 293 9.58 0.22 4.46
CA THR A 293 10.43 -0.61 5.32
C THR A 293 11.25 0.27 6.25
N LEU A 294 11.90 1.32 5.72
CA LEU A 294 12.69 2.27 6.53
C LEU A 294 11.83 2.96 7.60
N ILE A 295 10.63 3.42 7.24
CA ILE A 295 9.69 4.05 8.18
C ILE A 295 9.32 3.09 9.32
N PHE A 296 8.95 1.84 9.01
CA PHE A 296 8.63 0.85 10.03
C PHE A 296 9.85 0.44 10.87
N THR A 297 11.03 0.31 10.27
CA THR A 297 12.28 0.02 11.01
C THR A 297 12.68 1.16 11.95
N SER A 298 12.25 2.40 11.64
CA SER A 298 12.52 3.56 12.50
C SER A 298 11.80 3.48 13.85
N ILE A 299 10.80 2.59 13.97
CA ILE A 299 10.12 2.24 15.22
C ILE A 299 10.95 1.14 15.92
N MET A 300 12.15 1.52 16.35
CA MET A 300 13.21 0.56 16.63
C MET A 300 13.10 -0.09 18.01
N ALA A 301 12.62 0.67 19.01
CA ALA A 301 12.81 0.27 20.39
C ALA A 301 11.45 -0.02 21.06
N VAL A 302 10.73 -0.93 20.41
CA VAL A 302 9.40 -1.43 20.78
C VAL A 302 9.54 -2.65 21.71
N THR A 303 8.74 -2.73 22.76
CA THR A 303 8.64 -3.90 23.63
C THR A 303 7.94 -5.06 22.91
N VAL A 304 8.09 -6.29 23.41
CA VAL A 304 7.44 -7.47 22.79
C VAL A 304 5.92 -7.32 22.75
N ILE A 305 5.30 -6.75 23.79
CA ILE A 305 3.84 -6.55 23.86
C ILE A 305 3.40 -5.53 22.80
N GLU A 306 4.11 -4.40 22.69
CA GLU A 306 3.83 -3.39 21.66
C GLU A 306 4.02 -3.97 20.26
N LEU A 307 5.04 -4.82 20.03
CA LEU A 307 5.27 -5.49 18.76
C LEU A 307 4.07 -6.37 18.37
N VAL A 308 3.52 -7.14 19.31
CA VAL A 308 2.32 -7.95 19.07
C VAL A 308 1.13 -7.06 18.66
N CYS A 309 0.94 -5.91 19.33
CA CYS A 309 -0.08 -4.95 18.95
C CYS A 309 0.16 -4.36 17.54
N TRP A 310 1.39 -4.01 17.19
CA TRP A 310 1.76 -3.53 15.86
C TRP A 310 1.48 -4.56 14.77
N VAL A 311 1.86 -5.83 15.00
CA VAL A 311 1.59 -6.92 14.07
C VAL A 311 0.08 -7.12 13.91
N GLY A 312 -0.67 -7.18 15.02
CA GLY A 312 -2.13 -7.35 15.00
C GLY A 312 -2.85 -6.21 14.27
N LEU A 313 -2.46 -4.96 14.52
CA LEU A 313 -2.98 -3.79 13.80
C LEU A 313 -2.59 -3.84 12.33
N GLY A 314 -1.36 -4.22 11.98
CA GLY A 314 -0.94 -4.40 10.60
C GLY A 314 -1.83 -5.39 9.83
N PHE A 315 -2.15 -6.54 10.45
CA PHE A 315 -3.07 -7.53 9.88
C PHE A 315 -4.47 -6.94 9.72
N ALA A 316 -4.98 -6.25 10.74
CA ALA A 316 -6.30 -5.64 10.72
C ALA A 316 -6.43 -4.57 9.63
N VAL A 317 -5.44 -3.67 9.51
CA VAL A 317 -5.36 -2.64 8.46
C VAL A 317 -5.34 -3.27 7.08
N THR A 318 -4.47 -4.27 6.88
CA THR A 318 -4.30 -4.90 5.56
C THR A 318 -5.55 -5.66 5.15
N GLY A 319 -6.13 -6.45 6.06
CA GLY A 319 -7.35 -7.20 5.81
C GLY A 319 -8.54 -6.29 5.53
N SER A 320 -8.76 -5.28 6.38
CA SER A 320 -9.87 -4.33 6.21
C SER A 320 -9.73 -3.47 4.94
N SER A 321 -8.51 -3.04 4.59
CA SER A 321 -8.23 -2.29 3.36
C SER A 321 -8.52 -3.12 2.10
N LYS A 322 -8.08 -4.37 2.07
CA LYS A 322 -8.36 -5.28 0.95
C LYS A 322 -9.84 -5.64 0.86
N LEU A 323 -10.53 -5.84 1.98
CA LEU A 323 -11.99 -6.05 2.01
C LEU A 323 -12.73 -4.82 1.49
N LEU A 324 -12.33 -3.61 1.90
CA LEU A 324 -12.88 -2.37 1.38
C LEU A 324 -12.70 -2.27 -0.14
N ALA A 325 -11.50 -2.54 -0.64
CA ALA A 325 -11.22 -2.56 -2.08
C ALA A 325 -12.05 -3.61 -2.82
N PHE A 326 -12.21 -4.81 -2.24
CA PHE A 326 -13.03 -5.87 -2.79
C PHE A 326 -14.49 -5.42 -2.94
N PHE A 327 -15.09 -4.86 -1.89
CA PHE A 327 -16.48 -4.39 -1.96
C PHE A 327 -16.65 -3.17 -2.87
N LEU A 328 -15.64 -2.29 -2.95
CA LEU A 328 -15.61 -1.20 -3.93
C LEU A 328 -15.64 -1.73 -5.36
N CYS A 329 -14.84 -2.75 -5.71
CA CYS A 329 -14.95 -3.37 -7.02
C CYS A 329 -16.32 -3.99 -7.24
N MET A 330 -16.82 -4.73 -6.24
CA MET A 330 -18.12 -5.41 -6.35
C MET A 330 -19.28 -4.44 -6.48
N VAL A 331 -19.29 -3.24 -5.90
CA VAL A 331 -20.43 -2.31 -6.01
C VAL A 331 -20.56 -1.70 -7.40
N PHE A 332 -19.44 -1.57 -8.12
CA PHE A 332 -19.41 -1.11 -9.51
C PHE A 332 -19.52 -2.26 -10.52
N GLU A 333 -19.50 -3.50 -10.05
CA GLU A 333 -19.72 -4.68 -10.87
C GLU A 333 -21.22 -4.80 -11.22
N GLU A 334 -21.49 -5.01 -12.51
CA GLU A 334 -22.82 -5.36 -13.02
C GLU A 334 -23.18 -6.78 -12.57
N THR A 335 -23.64 -6.90 -11.34
CA THR A 335 -24.32 -8.09 -10.86
C THR A 335 -25.74 -8.03 -11.42
N ASP A 336 -26.06 -8.86 -12.40
CA ASP A 336 -27.43 -8.99 -12.88
C ASP A 336 -28.32 -9.32 -11.68
N THR A 337 -29.18 -8.37 -11.31
CA THR A 337 -30.40 -8.65 -10.54
C THR A 337 -31.52 -9.05 -11.49
N ASP A 338 -31.17 -9.62 -12.64
CA ASP A 338 -32.09 -10.23 -13.58
C ASP A 338 -32.53 -11.57 -12.98
N TRP A 339 -33.38 -11.47 -11.97
CA TRP A 339 -34.40 -12.46 -11.71
C TRP A 339 -35.55 -12.17 -12.69
N GLU A 340 -35.38 -12.62 -13.93
CA GLU A 340 -36.50 -13.18 -14.71
C GLU A 340 -36.40 -14.70 -14.67
#